data_AF-A0A4U0X004-F1
#
_entry.id   AF-A0A4U0X004-F1
#
_cell.length_a   1.000
_cell.length_b   1.000
_cell.length_c   1.000
_cell.angle_alpha   90.00
_cell.angle_beta   90.00
_cell.angle_gamma   90.00
#
_symmetry.space_group_name_H-M   'P 1'
#
loop_
_entity.id
_entity.type
_entity.pdbx_description
1 polymer ?
#
loop_
_entity_poly.entity_id
_entity_poly.type
_entity_poly.pdbx_seq_one_letter_code
_entity_poly.pdbx_strand_id
1 'polypeptide(L)'
;MDFKNLPHFRPAEIKTYRSDTYDRISPSTTKFDAKGNTLLITAGATGIGYSICESFAKAGIARIIILQRRESVLAAAKEALGKAYPTTQVETYAASQSDFPRVTEIIQSVGEIDVLIPCATSAGDLEGMKPTRDNKTEQIADIYMVNVVGLFHMVREFLALPSTASGGPKSVIHVSSNASQMYFPGGSG
;
A
#
# COMPACT_ATOMS: atom_id res chain seq x y z
N MET A 1 -2.65 -15.91 -13.91
CA MET A 1 -2.98 -17.13 -13.16
C MET A 1 -4.47 -17.36 -13.31
N ASP A 2 -4.89 -18.48 -13.88
CA ASP A 2 -6.31 -18.81 -14.05
C ASP A 2 -6.85 -19.46 -12.78
N PHE A 3 -7.53 -18.66 -11.95
CA PHE A 3 -8.08 -19.10 -10.67
C PHE A 3 -9.26 -20.08 -10.81
N LYS A 4 -9.81 -20.27 -12.01
CA LYS A 4 -10.94 -21.19 -12.23
C LYS A 4 -10.54 -22.66 -12.19
N ASN A 5 -9.25 -22.96 -12.39
CA ASN A 5 -8.75 -24.31 -12.57
C ASN A 5 -7.90 -24.83 -11.39
N LEU A 6 -7.96 -24.16 -10.22
CA LEU A 6 -7.27 -24.63 -9.01
C LEU A 6 -8.14 -25.64 -8.23
N PRO A 7 -7.77 -26.94 -8.17
CA PRO A 7 -8.63 -28.01 -7.67
C PRO A 7 -8.97 -27.93 -6.16
N HIS A 8 -8.25 -27.11 -5.40
CA HIS A 8 -8.40 -27.01 -3.94
C HIS A 8 -8.72 -25.60 -3.44
N PHE A 9 -8.89 -24.63 -4.34
CA PHE A 9 -9.26 -23.26 -3.98
C PHE A 9 -10.64 -22.98 -4.57
N ARG A 10 -11.70 -23.41 -3.89
CA ARG A 10 -13.04 -22.87 -4.19
C ARG A 10 -13.08 -21.47 -3.59
N PRO A 11 -13.12 -20.38 -4.38
CA PRO A 11 -13.53 -19.09 -3.83
C PRO A 11 -14.89 -19.32 -3.17
N ALA A 12 -15.18 -18.61 -2.07
CA ALA A 12 -16.46 -18.67 -1.36
C ALA A 12 -17.66 -18.76 -2.33
N GLU A 13 -18.79 -19.35 -1.92
CA GLU A 13 -20.01 -19.55 -2.73
C GLU A 13 -20.71 -18.23 -3.14
N ILE A 14 -20.00 -17.33 -3.83
CA ILE A 14 -20.51 -16.09 -4.38
C ILE A 14 -21.05 -16.37 -5.78
N LYS A 15 -22.36 -16.17 -5.96
CA LYS A 15 -23.10 -16.39 -7.22
C LYS A 15 -22.56 -15.57 -8.40
N THR A 16 -21.83 -14.49 -8.15
CA THR A 16 -21.29 -13.62 -9.18
C THR A 16 -19.85 -13.30 -8.90
N TYR A 17 -18.96 -13.79 -9.76
CA TYR A 17 -17.56 -13.39 -9.76
C TYR A 17 -17.41 -12.03 -10.46
N ARG A 18 -16.77 -11.07 -9.79
CA ARG A 18 -16.46 -9.75 -10.34
C ARG A 18 -14.95 -9.66 -10.51
N SER A 19 -14.50 -9.30 -11.71
CA SER A 19 -13.09 -9.06 -12.03
C SER A 19 -12.78 -7.60 -12.33
N ASP A 20 -13.76 -6.72 -12.16
CA ASP A 20 -13.64 -5.28 -12.39
C ASP A 20 -14.50 -4.51 -11.36
N THR A 21 -14.25 -3.21 -11.29
CA THR A 21 -15.01 -2.23 -10.53
C THR A 21 -16.48 -2.28 -10.92
N TYR A 22 -17.36 -2.19 -9.93
CA TYR A 22 -18.80 -2.13 -10.14
C TYR A 22 -19.41 -1.04 -9.27
N ASP A 23 -20.62 -0.58 -9.63
CA ASP A 23 -21.24 0.65 -9.11
C ASP A 23 -21.10 0.87 -7.60
N ARG A 24 -21.34 -0.18 -6.79
CA ARG A 24 -21.28 -0.09 -5.32
C ARG A 24 -19.89 0.28 -4.78
N ILE A 25 -18.82 -0.05 -5.50
CA ILE A 25 -17.43 0.24 -5.10
C ILE A 25 -16.73 1.17 -6.10
N SER A 26 -17.47 1.80 -7.01
CA SER A 26 -16.88 2.67 -8.02
C SER A 26 -16.26 3.92 -7.38
N PRO A 27 -14.97 4.22 -7.64
CA PRO A 27 -14.30 5.42 -7.15
C PRO A 27 -14.95 6.74 -7.60
N SER A 28 -15.75 6.72 -8.68
CA SER A 28 -16.41 7.92 -9.20
C SER A 28 -17.74 8.26 -8.49
N THR A 29 -18.32 7.32 -7.75
CA THR A 29 -19.64 7.46 -7.11
C THR A 29 -19.58 7.19 -5.61
N THR A 30 -18.38 7.17 -5.03
CA THR A 30 -18.18 6.94 -3.60
C THR A 30 -18.74 8.11 -2.77
N LYS A 31 -19.17 7.80 -1.54
CA LYS A 31 -19.55 8.81 -0.54
C LYS A 31 -18.35 9.43 0.19
N PHE A 32 -17.16 8.87 0.02
CA PHE A 32 -15.92 9.46 0.52
C PHE A 32 -15.59 10.71 -0.30
N ASP A 33 -15.60 11.86 0.37
CA ASP A 33 -15.12 13.10 -0.22
C ASP A 33 -13.60 13.13 -0.14
N ALA A 34 -12.94 12.80 -1.25
CA ALA A 34 -11.48 12.80 -1.34
C ALA A 34 -10.91 14.22 -1.57
N LYS A 35 -11.76 15.20 -1.89
CA LYS A 35 -11.31 16.53 -2.31
C LYS A 35 -10.59 17.23 -1.17
N GLY A 36 -9.42 17.78 -1.47
CA GLY A 36 -8.56 18.42 -0.47
C GLY A 36 -7.74 17.45 0.38
N ASN A 37 -8.02 16.14 0.34
CA ASN A 37 -7.28 15.16 1.12
C ASN A 37 -5.91 14.88 0.51
N THR A 38 -4.98 14.48 1.38
CA THR A 38 -3.65 13.97 1.04
C THR A 38 -3.51 12.50 1.42
N LEU A 39 -3.10 11.68 0.46
CA LEU A 39 -2.77 10.26 0.64
C LEU A 39 -1.25 10.08 0.74
N LEU A 40 -0.77 9.37 1.77
CA LEU A 40 0.57 8.78 1.81
C LEU A 40 0.46 7.26 1.67
N ILE A 41 1.16 6.69 0.69
CA ILE A 41 1.13 5.25 0.40
C ILE A 41 2.54 4.69 0.16
N THR A 42 2.82 3.53 0.77
CA THR A 42 4.05 2.77 0.45
C THR A 42 3.80 1.75 -0.66
N ALA A 43 4.80 1.45 -1.47
CA ALA A 43 4.68 0.60 -2.67
C ALA A 43 3.60 1.04 -3.69
N GLY A 44 3.27 2.34 -3.70
CA GLY A 44 2.24 2.92 -4.57
C GLY A 44 2.61 3.04 -6.05
N ALA A 45 3.84 2.70 -6.46
CA ALA A 45 4.27 2.87 -7.85
C ALA A 45 4.02 1.63 -8.74
N THR A 46 3.58 0.50 -8.17
CA THR A 46 3.30 -0.73 -8.93
C THR A 46 2.11 -1.50 -8.36
N GLY A 47 1.53 -2.40 -9.18
CA GLY A 47 0.60 -3.43 -8.73
C GLY A 47 -0.62 -2.89 -7.96
N ILE A 48 -0.89 -3.48 -6.79
CA ILE A 48 -2.01 -3.10 -5.92
C ILE A 48 -1.90 -1.64 -5.48
N GLY A 49 -0.71 -1.22 -5.03
CA GLY A 49 -0.50 0.15 -4.56
C GLY A 49 -0.75 1.20 -5.64
N TYR A 50 -0.33 0.93 -6.89
CA TYR A 50 -0.62 1.83 -8.02
C TYR A 50 -2.12 1.90 -8.33
N SER A 51 -2.81 0.76 -8.31
CA SER A 51 -4.26 0.70 -8.53
C SER A 51 -5.03 1.45 -7.44
N ILE A 52 -4.54 1.43 -6.20
CA ILE A 52 -5.05 2.25 -5.10
C ILE A 52 -4.86 3.74 -5.42
N CYS A 53 -3.66 4.16 -5.83
CA CYS A 53 -3.41 5.55 -6.22
C CYS A 53 -4.37 6.02 -7.32
N GLU A 54 -4.56 5.22 -8.36
CA GLU A 54 -5.51 5.53 -9.43
C GLU A 54 -6.95 5.65 -8.93
N SER A 55 -7.35 4.80 -7.98
CA SER A 55 -8.70 4.85 -7.41
C SER A 55 -8.91 6.14 -6.60
N PHE A 56 -7.93 6.55 -5.79
CA PHE A 56 -7.99 7.83 -5.07
C PHE A 56 -7.95 9.03 -6.02
N ALA A 57 -7.15 8.99 -7.08
CA ALA A 57 -7.11 10.03 -8.10
C ALA A 57 -8.45 10.16 -8.86
N LYS A 58 -9.07 9.03 -9.23
CA LYS A 58 -10.43 8.99 -9.79
C LYS A 58 -11.49 9.56 -8.85
N ALA A 59 -11.31 9.39 -7.54
CA ALA A 59 -12.18 9.97 -6.52
C ALA A 59 -11.94 11.49 -6.31
N GLY A 60 -10.94 12.08 -6.99
CA GLY A 60 -10.65 13.51 -6.92
C GLY A 60 -9.77 13.93 -5.75
N ILE A 61 -8.91 13.04 -5.26
CA ILE A 61 -7.94 13.40 -4.22
C ILE A 61 -7.01 14.52 -4.68
N ALA A 62 -6.69 15.45 -3.77
CA ALA A 62 -5.85 16.60 -4.10
C ALA A 62 -4.38 16.20 -4.26
N ARG A 63 -3.86 15.36 -3.35
CA ARG A 63 -2.43 15.02 -3.31
C ARG A 63 -2.20 13.54 -3.00
N ILE A 64 -1.26 12.93 -3.73
CA ILE A 64 -0.78 11.56 -3.51
C ILE A 64 0.74 11.61 -3.33
N ILE A 65 1.21 11.07 -2.21
CA ILE A 65 2.61 10.91 -1.87
C ILE A 65 2.94 9.42 -1.91
N ILE A 66 3.85 9.04 -2.80
CA ILE A 66 4.26 7.65 -3.01
C ILE A 66 5.65 7.44 -2.43
N LEU A 67 5.78 6.51 -1.49
CA LEU A 67 7.05 6.08 -0.92
C LEU A 67 7.40 4.67 -1.44
N GLN A 68 8.54 4.54 -2.11
CA GLN A 68 9.03 3.24 -2.61
C GLN A 68 10.54 3.28 -2.81
N ARG A 69 11.23 2.13 -2.83
CA ARG A 69 12.69 2.06 -2.95
C ARG A 69 13.27 2.47 -4.32
N ARG A 70 12.56 2.15 -5.41
CA ARG A 70 13.10 2.25 -6.78
C ARG A 70 12.69 3.57 -7.44
N GLU A 71 13.64 4.47 -7.61
CA GLU A 71 13.42 5.80 -8.22
C GLU A 71 12.88 5.73 -9.65
N SER A 72 13.40 4.85 -10.50
CA SER A 72 12.94 4.73 -11.89
C SER A 72 11.46 4.37 -12.00
N VAL A 73 10.98 3.51 -11.10
CA VAL A 73 9.57 3.10 -11.04
C VAL A 73 8.70 4.23 -10.48
N LEU A 74 9.20 4.96 -9.48
CA LEU A 74 8.52 6.14 -8.95
C LEU A 74 8.34 7.21 -10.04
N ALA A 75 9.38 7.50 -10.81
CA ALA A 75 9.33 8.47 -11.90
C ALA A 75 8.26 8.12 -12.94
N ALA A 76 8.23 6.86 -13.39
CA ALA A 76 7.24 6.37 -14.33
C ALA A 76 5.80 6.46 -13.77
N ALA A 77 5.61 6.08 -12.50
CA ALA A 77 4.30 6.16 -11.85
C ALA A 77 3.82 7.61 -11.68
N LYS A 78 4.71 8.53 -11.31
CA LYS A 78 4.41 9.96 -11.20
C LYS A 78 3.98 10.56 -12.53
N GLU A 79 4.71 10.26 -13.60
CA GLU A 79 4.37 10.73 -14.95
C GLU A 79 3.00 10.19 -15.39
N ALA A 80 2.79 8.88 -15.24
CA ALA A 80 1.55 8.23 -15.65
C ALA A 80 0.33 8.76 -14.89
N LEU A 81 0.42 8.86 -13.55
CA LEU A 81 -0.66 9.40 -12.71
C LEU A 81 -0.92 10.88 -13.00
N GLY A 82 0.14 11.69 -13.11
CA GLY A 82 0.00 13.13 -13.39
C GLY A 82 -0.63 13.40 -14.77
N LYS A 83 -0.29 12.58 -15.78
CA LYS A 83 -0.91 12.68 -17.11
C LYS A 83 -2.37 12.25 -17.12
N ALA A 84 -2.72 11.19 -16.39
CA ALA A 84 -4.08 10.68 -16.34
C ALA A 84 -5.01 11.53 -15.45
N TYR A 85 -4.47 12.14 -14.39
CA TYR A 85 -5.23 12.89 -13.37
C TYR A 85 -4.57 14.25 -13.10
N PRO A 86 -4.69 15.22 -14.02
CA PRO A 86 -3.96 16.50 -13.96
C PRO A 86 -4.34 17.38 -12.76
N THR A 87 -5.45 17.11 -12.09
CA THR A 87 -5.89 17.81 -10.87
C THR A 87 -5.29 17.24 -9.59
N THR A 88 -4.62 16.09 -9.64
CA THR A 88 -4.02 15.43 -8.48
C THR A 88 -2.51 15.67 -8.49
N GLN A 89 -2.01 16.31 -7.43
CA GLN A 89 -0.57 16.49 -7.22
C GLN A 89 0.07 15.15 -6.83
N VAL A 90 1.10 14.73 -7.55
CA VAL A 90 1.82 13.48 -7.27
C VAL A 90 3.26 13.77 -6.86
N GLU A 91 3.62 13.32 -5.66
CA GLU A 91 4.95 13.39 -5.09
C GLU A 91 5.51 12.00 -4.83
N THR A 92 6.83 11.88 -4.90
CA THR A 92 7.50 10.58 -4.82
C THR A 92 8.76 10.68 -3.99
N TYR A 93 8.95 9.72 -3.09
CA TYR A 93 10.11 9.64 -2.23
C TYR A 93 10.75 8.25 -2.29
N ALA A 94 12.05 8.22 -2.59
CA ALA A 94 12.84 7.01 -2.58
C ALA A 94 13.19 6.62 -1.14
N ALA A 95 12.56 5.57 -0.62
CA ALA A 95 12.85 5.04 0.70
C ALA A 95 12.31 3.61 0.87
N SER A 96 12.91 2.87 1.81
CA SER A 96 12.28 1.70 2.41
C SER A 96 11.42 2.16 3.60
N GLN A 97 10.27 1.53 3.85
CA GLN A 97 9.50 1.83 5.07
C GLN A 97 10.21 1.38 6.36
N SER A 98 11.27 0.56 6.24
CA SER A 98 12.17 0.19 7.33
C SER A 98 13.31 1.20 7.56
N ASP A 99 13.44 2.23 6.73
CA ASP A 99 14.40 3.33 6.93
C ASP A 99 13.74 4.41 7.81
N PHE A 100 13.73 4.16 9.12
CA PHE A 100 12.96 4.98 10.07
C PHE A 100 13.36 6.46 10.07
N PRO A 101 14.66 6.84 10.06
CA PRO A 101 15.05 8.24 9.98
C PRO A 101 14.51 8.91 8.71
N ARG A 102 14.64 8.25 7.56
CA ARG A 102 14.16 8.79 6.28
C ARG A 102 12.64 8.89 6.22
N VAL A 103 11.93 7.89 6.73
CA VAL A 103 10.46 7.89 6.81
C VAL A 103 9.96 9.01 7.72
N THR A 104 10.58 9.20 8.89
CA THR A 104 10.25 10.31 9.80
C THR A 104 10.49 11.65 9.13
N GLU A 105 11.64 11.84 8.49
CA GLU A 105 11.96 13.06 7.73
C GLU A 105 10.91 13.34 6.65
N ILE A 106 10.55 12.34 5.85
CA ILE A 106 9.55 12.48 4.79
C ILE A 106 8.20 12.87 5.38
N ILE A 107 7.68 12.14 6.36
CA ILE A 107 6.37 12.40 6.97
C ILE A 107 6.30 13.80 7.57
N GLN A 108 7.37 14.24 8.26
CA GLN A 108 7.44 15.59 8.82
C GLN A 108 7.52 16.66 7.73
N SER A 109 8.27 16.40 6.64
CA SER A 109 8.44 17.36 5.54
C SER A 109 7.16 17.55 4.72
N VAL A 110 6.40 16.49 4.48
CA VAL A 110 5.15 16.55 3.71
C VAL A 110 4.00 17.08 4.55
N GLY A 111 4.08 16.92 5.87
CA GLY A 111 3.19 17.50 6.85
C GLY A 111 1.79 16.92 6.79
N GLU A 112 0.87 17.67 6.20
CA GLU A 112 -0.57 17.41 6.26
C GLU A 112 -0.97 16.18 5.43
N ILE A 113 -1.33 15.10 6.13
CA ILE A 113 -1.76 13.83 5.53
C ILE A 113 -3.10 13.45 6.15
N ASP A 114 -4.05 12.98 5.32
CA ASP A 114 -5.38 12.54 5.76
C ASP A 114 -5.48 11.02 5.80
N VAL A 115 -4.86 10.35 4.83
CA VAL A 115 -4.92 8.90 4.66
C VAL A 115 -3.52 8.32 4.57
N LEU A 116 -3.21 7.35 5.43
CA LEU A 116 -2.01 6.53 5.37
C LEU A 116 -2.35 5.10 4.91
N ILE A 117 -1.67 4.62 3.88
CA ILE A 117 -1.79 3.25 3.38
C ILE A 117 -0.40 2.58 3.36
N PRO A 118 -0.02 1.87 4.43
CA PRO A 118 1.17 1.02 4.40
C PRO A 118 0.84 -0.22 3.56
N CYS A 119 1.36 -0.26 2.34
CA CYS A 119 1.10 -1.33 1.35
C CYS A 119 2.39 -2.05 0.89
N ALA A 120 3.57 -1.56 1.27
CA ALA A 120 4.81 -2.26 0.98
C ALA A 120 4.95 -3.53 1.82
N THR A 121 5.43 -4.57 1.17
CA THR A 121 5.74 -5.88 1.77
C THR A 121 7.10 -6.34 1.27
N SER A 122 7.86 -6.97 2.16
CA SER A 122 9.00 -7.81 1.84
C SER A 122 8.60 -9.28 1.98
N ALA A 123 8.95 -10.08 0.99
CA ALA A 123 8.93 -11.54 1.07
C ALA A 123 10.34 -12.10 1.32
N GLY A 124 11.35 -11.24 1.54
CA GLY A 124 12.76 -11.65 1.60
C GLY A 124 13.22 -12.41 0.34
N ASP A 125 14.31 -13.16 0.47
CA ASP A 125 14.76 -14.15 -0.51
C ASP A 125 14.08 -15.51 -0.25
N LEU A 126 12.77 -15.52 -0.02
CA LEU A 126 11.99 -16.76 -0.01
C LEU A 126 11.88 -17.26 -1.47
N GLU A 127 13.01 -17.75 -2.01
CA GLU A 127 13.05 -18.60 -3.20
C GLU A 127 12.23 -19.86 -2.92
N GLY A 128 10.92 -19.77 -3.18
CA GLY A 128 9.98 -20.84 -2.89
C GLY A 128 9.65 -21.00 -1.41
N MET A 129 8.46 -21.51 -1.15
CA MET A 129 8.04 -21.98 0.17
C MET A 129 8.95 -23.14 0.61
N LYS A 130 10.08 -22.84 1.26
CA LYS A 130 11.02 -23.84 1.77
C LYS A 130 10.68 -24.25 3.20
N PRO A 131 11.08 -25.45 3.65
CA PRO A 131 10.86 -25.89 5.03
C PRO A 131 11.37 -24.86 6.04
N THR A 132 10.62 -24.64 7.13
CA THR A 132 10.95 -23.62 8.14
C THR A 132 12.36 -23.75 8.70
N ARG A 133 12.85 -24.99 8.84
CA ARG A 133 14.21 -25.31 9.32
C ARG A 133 15.34 -24.77 8.41
N ASP A 134 15.03 -24.48 7.15
CA ASP A 134 15.99 -24.01 6.14
C ASP A 134 15.95 -22.48 5.98
N ASN A 135 15.07 -21.78 6.72
CA ASN A 135 15.05 -20.33 6.81
C ASN A 135 16.11 -19.84 7.79
N LYS A 136 16.81 -18.77 7.42
CA LYS A 136 17.72 -18.07 8.32
C LYS A 136 16.92 -17.09 9.17
N THR A 137 17.20 -17.04 10.47
CA THR A 137 16.53 -16.13 11.41
C THR A 137 16.66 -14.67 10.96
N GLU A 138 17.79 -14.29 10.39
CA GLU A 138 18.07 -12.94 9.90
C GLU A 138 17.12 -12.56 8.75
N GLN A 139 16.80 -13.50 7.85
CA GLN A 139 15.85 -13.26 6.76
C GLN A 139 14.43 -13.03 7.29
N ILE A 140 14.02 -13.79 8.31
CA ILE A 140 12.73 -13.60 8.97
C ILE A 140 12.69 -12.25 9.71
N ALA A 141 13.78 -11.88 10.38
CA ALA A 141 13.91 -10.58 11.04
C ALA A 141 13.77 -9.43 10.05
N ASP A 142 14.43 -9.51 8.87
CA ASP A 142 14.31 -8.49 7.82
C ASP A 142 12.88 -8.34 7.29
N ILE A 143 12.17 -9.46 7.12
CA ILE A 143 10.75 -9.46 6.73
C ILE A 143 9.90 -8.75 7.79
N TYR A 144 10.10 -9.08 9.08
CA TYR A 144 9.39 -8.44 10.19
C TYR A 144 9.71 -6.96 10.31
N MET A 145 10.96 -6.57 10.08
CA MET A 145 11.39 -5.17 10.11
C MET A 145 10.66 -4.33 9.07
N VAL A 146 10.39 -4.88 7.88
CA VAL A 146 9.62 -4.20 6.85
C VAL A 146 8.12 -4.29 7.13
N ASN A 147 7.58 -5.48 7.30
CA ASN A 147 6.13 -5.73 7.26
C ASN A 147 5.41 -5.36 8.57
N VAL A 148 6.12 -5.38 9.70
CA VAL A 148 5.54 -5.16 11.02
C VAL A 148 6.10 -3.88 11.64
N VAL A 149 7.42 -3.81 11.85
CA VAL A 149 8.03 -2.71 12.58
C VAL A 149 7.99 -1.41 11.77
N GLY A 150 8.32 -1.46 10.48
CA GLY A 150 8.26 -0.28 9.60
C GLY A 150 6.84 0.24 9.41
N LEU A 151 5.85 -0.65 9.30
CA LEU A 151 4.46 -0.24 9.29
C LEU A 151 4.07 0.46 10.59
N PHE A 152 4.40 -0.12 11.75
CA PHE A 152 4.10 0.48 13.04
C PHE A 152 4.75 1.86 13.18
N HIS A 153 6.02 1.99 12.78
CA HIS A 153 6.73 3.27 12.77
C HIS A 153 5.98 4.31 11.94
N MET A 154 5.59 3.98 10.70
CA MET A 154 4.81 4.90 9.86
C MET A 154 3.51 5.35 10.50
N VAL A 155 2.74 4.43 11.09
CA VAL A 155 1.49 4.77 11.77
C VAL A 155 1.76 5.69 12.95
N ARG A 156 2.80 5.42 13.74
CA ARG A 156 3.19 6.28 14.87
C ARG A 156 3.52 7.70 14.40
N GLU A 157 4.37 7.86 13.39
CA GLU A 157 4.77 9.17 12.87
C GLU A 157 3.58 9.92 12.25
N PHE A 158 2.73 9.23 11.50
CA PHE A 158 1.52 9.81 10.93
C PHE A 158 0.54 10.31 12.01
N LEU A 159 0.32 9.51 13.05
CA LEU A 159 -0.55 9.91 14.17
C LEU A 159 0.03 11.08 14.97
N ALA A 160 1.35 11.26 14.99
CA ALA A 160 2.02 12.37 15.65
C ALA A 160 1.89 13.73 14.92
N LEU A 161 1.46 13.75 13.65
CA LEU A 161 1.21 15.01 12.92
C LEU A 161 0.12 15.87 13.61
N PRO A 162 0.19 17.20 13.60
CA PRO A 162 -0.76 18.04 14.32
C PRO A 162 -2.13 18.13 13.63
N SER A 163 -2.17 18.06 12.30
CA SER A 163 -3.36 18.27 11.48
C SER A 163 -3.34 17.38 10.24
N THR A 164 -4.47 17.35 9.55
CA THR A 164 -4.69 16.74 8.23
C THR A 164 -4.93 17.86 7.22
N ALA A 165 -4.77 17.59 5.92
CA ALA A 165 -4.92 18.65 4.91
C ALA A 165 -6.37 19.13 4.79
N SER A 166 -7.35 18.24 5.05
CA SER A 166 -8.77 18.59 5.07
C SER A 166 -9.27 19.18 6.39
N GLY A 167 -8.47 19.11 7.46
CA GLY A 167 -8.94 19.32 8.84
C GLY A 167 -9.84 18.20 9.37
N GLY A 168 -10.07 17.15 8.58
CA GLY A 168 -10.84 15.96 8.93
C GLY A 168 -10.05 14.91 9.73
N PRO A 169 -10.67 13.74 10.01
CA PRO A 169 -10.02 12.68 10.78
C PRO A 169 -8.90 11.99 10.01
N LYS A 170 -7.88 11.54 10.74
CA LYS A 170 -6.83 10.67 10.22
C LYS A 170 -7.36 9.26 9.96
N SER A 171 -7.06 8.70 8.80
CA SER A 171 -7.42 7.33 8.43
C SER A 171 -6.19 6.49 8.11
N VAL A 172 -6.15 5.26 8.64
CA VAL A 172 -5.10 4.28 8.32
C VAL A 172 -5.75 3.05 7.72
N ILE A 173 -5.30 2.64 6.53
CA ILE A 173 -5.75 1.42 5.86
C ILE A 173 -4.54 0.50 5.65
N HIS A 174 -4.48 -0.59 6.40
CA HIS A 174 -3.42 -1.58 6.27
C HIS A 174 -3.80 -2.61 5.20
N VAL A 175 -2.96 -2.73 4.16
CA VAL A 175 -3.05 -3.79 3.16
C VAL A 175 -2.30 -5.02 3.67
N SER A 176 -3.05 -6.07 4.01
CA SER A 176 -2.49 -7.37 4.42
C SER A 176 -2.67 -8.41 3.31
N SER A 177 -2.60 -9.70 3.66
CA SER A 177 -2.72 -10.83 2.75
C SER A 177 -3.62 -11.91 3.34
N ASN A 178 -4.20 -12.75 2.48
CA ASN A 178 -4.89 -13.97 2.91
C ASN A 178 -3.97 -14.92 3.70
N ALA A 179 -2.65 -14.85 3.47
CA ALA A 179 -1.63 -15.57 4.21
C ALA A 179 -1.61 -15.22 5.71
N SER A 180 -2.16 -14.06 6.11
CA SER A 180 -2.34 -13.72 7.54
C SER A 180 -3.42 -14.55 8.24
N GLN A 181 -4.31 -15.21 7.48
CA GLN A 181 -5.45 -15.97 7.98
C GLN A 181 -5.32 -17.47 7.70
N MET A 182 -4.29 -17.89 6.97
CA MET A 182 -4.14 -19.26 6.45
C MET A 182 -2.72 -19.75 6.66
N TYR A 183 -2.59 -21.03 7.01
CA TYR A 183 -1.30 -21.71 7.12
C TYR A 183 -1.09 -22.61 5.91
N PHE A 184 0.11 -22.56 5.33
CA PHE A 184 0.54 -23.46 4.25
C PHE A 184 1.95 -23.98 4.55
N PRO A 185 2.24 -25.27 4.25
CA PRO A 185 3.59 -25.81 4.40
C PRO A 185 4.63 -24.96 3.66
N GLY A 186 5.71 -24.59 4.35
CA GLY A 186 6.76 -23.72 3.79
C GLY A 186 6.42 -22.22 3.80
N GLY A 187 5.24 -21.82 4.29
CA GLY A 187 4.96 -20.45 4.68
C GLY A 187 5.62 -20.15 6.01
N SER A 188 6.64 -19.30 6.02
CA SER A 188 7.32 -18.85 7.24
C SER A 188 7.50 -17.34 7.16
N GLY A 189 6.92 -16.62 8.13
CA GLY A 189 6.90 -15.15 8.15
C GLY A 189 5.67 -14.60 8.85
#